data_AF-A0A958GTS6-F1
#
_entry.id   AF-A0A958GTS6-F1
#
_cell.length_a   1.000
_cell.length_b   1.000
_cell.length_c   1.000
_cell.angle_alpha   90.00
_cell.angle_beta   90.00
_cell.angle_gamma   90.00
#
_symmetry.space_group_name_H-M   'P 1'
#
loop_
_entity.id
_entity.type
_entity.pdbx_description
1 polymer ?
#
loop_
_entity_poly.entity_id
_entity_poly.type
_entity_poly.pdbx_seq_one_letter_code
_entity_poly.pdbx_strand_id
1 'polypeptide(L)'
;MNMNVVTSREALVQVIATNLFTAGYRYYVVGRIPDGKDPQQVDAKLRAKYDLGLSRWQRARRKRAGNASVRYLRHGRLFVMLATEGKHRWFEEERSQIRDARRVPLKVAGYSISLCGKGTGKGRSAYRVRVALRRSTYNDLKAYFLELAKHRSVDNLRQELWSLPFEPYSGVRRQIVGIVRAVNRERKRAGFERIPYSAIRFNRRIVKPFEMKKAA
;
A
#
# COMPACT_ATOMS: atom_id res chain seq x y z
N MET A 1 -5.89 6.86 -21.96
CA MET A 1 -5.94 5.88 -20.84
C MET A 1 -5.76 6.62 -19.51
N ASN A 2 -6.70 6.56 -18.56
CA ASN A 2 -6.53 7.19 -17.23
C ASN A 2 -5.64 6.30 -16.35
N MET A 3 -4.35 6.23 -16.67
CA MET A 3 -3.33 5.38 -16.01
C MET A 3 -3.00 5.75 -14.54
N ASN A 4 -3.82 6.60 -13.92
CA ASN A 4 -3.57 7.17 -12.60
C ASN A 4 -4.71 6.90 -11.60
N VAL A 5 -5.88 6.43 -12.05
CA VAL A 5 -7.00 6.09 -11.16
C VAL A 5 -7.02 4.58 -10.98
N VAL A 6 -6.90 4.10 -9.74
CA VAL A 6 -6.87 2.68 -9.43
C VAL A 6 -8.22 2.17 -8.94
N THR A 7 -8.56 0.96 -9.38
CA THR A 7 -9.88 0.33 -9.19
C THR A 7 -10.20 -0.02 -7.75
N SER A 8 -9.18 -0.38 -6.95
CA SER A 8 -9.36 -0.84 -5.58
C SER A 8 -8.21 -0.39 -4.65
N ARG A 9 -8.41 -0.56 -3.33
CA ARG A 9 -7.37 -0.31 -2.33
C ARG A 9 -6.20 -1.29 -2.50
N GLU A 10 -6.50 -2.53 -2.85
CA GLU A 10 -5.53 -3.58 -3.15
C GLU A 10 -4.73 -3.22 -4.39
N ALA A 11 -5.40 -2.71 -5.43
CA ALA A 11 -4.75 -2.22 -6.65
C ALA A 11 -3.77 -1.07 -6.35
N LEU A 12 -4.15 -0.12 -5.50
CA LEU A 12 -3.28 0.97 -5.05
C LEU A 12 -1.98 0.41 -4.43
N VAL A 13 -2.14 -0.48 -3.45
CA VAL A 13 -1.02 -1.08 -2.71
C VAL A 13 -0.16 -1.95 -3.64
N GLN A 14 -0.79 -2.71 -4.56
CA GLN A 14 -0.09 -3.51 -5.55
C GLN A 14 0.79 -2.64 -6.44
N VAL A 15 0.24 -1.60 -7.08
CA VAL A 15 1.01 -0.72 -7.97
C VAL A 15 2.18 -0.06 -7.22
N ILE A 16 1.94 0.43 -6.02
CA ILE A 16 2.99 1.07 -5.22
C ILE A 16 4.10 0.07 -4.88
N ALA A 17 3.72 -1.09 -4.32
CA ALA A 17 4.66 -2.06 -3.79
C ALA A 17 5.42 -2.84 -4.88
N THR A 18 4.78 -3.20 -5.99
CA THR A 18 5.39 -4.05 -7.02
C THR A 18 6.02 -3.27 -8.16
N ASN A 19 5.52 -2.06 -8.47
CA ASN A 19 5.93 -1.32 -9.65
C ASN A 19 6.68 -0.02 -9.32
N LEU A 20 6.18 0.80 -8.39
CA LEU A 20 6.76 2.13 -8.15
C LEU A 20 7.97 2.05 -7.22
N PHE A 21 7.82 1.44 -6.04
CA PHE A 21 8.92 1.34 -5.08
C PHE A 21 10.11 0.55 -5.64
N THR A 22 9.84 -0.51 -6.40
CA THR A 22 10.86 -1.30 -7.13
C THR A 22 11.55 -0.49 -8.25
N ALA A 23 10.84 0.47 -8.86
CA ALA A 23 11.38 1.37 -9.87
C ALA A 23 12.08 2.63 -9.31
N GLY A 24 12.27 2.70 -7.98
CA GLY A 24 13.02 3.76 -7.30
C GLY A 24 12.21 4.99 -6.92
N TYR A 25 10.88 4.92 -6.98
CA TYR A 25 10.01 5.98 -6.45
C TYR A 25 9.98 5.86 -4.92
N ARG A 26 10.80 6.68 -4.25
CA ARG A 26 11.06 6.58 -2.81
C ARG A 26 10.51 7.75 -2.01
N TYR A 27 10.28 8.89 -2.66
CA TYR A 27 9.70 10.07 -2.06
C TYR A 27 8.21 10.08 -2.32
N TYR A 28 7.40 10.50 -1.35
CA TYR A 28 5.96 10.51 -1.50
C TYR A 28 5.27 11.63 -0.72
N VAL A 29 4.07 11.97 -1.19
CA VAL A 29 3.06 12.77 -0.49
C VAL A 29 1.75 11.98 -0.52
N VAL A 30 1.02 11.96 0.59
CA VAL A 30 -0.33 11.39 0.68
C VAL A 30 -1.29 12.52 0.96
N GLY A 31 -2.41 12.56 0.25
CA GLY A 31 -3.46 13.54 0.47
C GLY A 31 -4.84 12.98 0.24
N ARG A 32 -5.85 13.75 0.66
CA ARG A 32 -7.27 13.46 0.41
C ARG A 32 -7.89 14.67 -0.27
N ILE A 33 -8.68 14.41 -1.30
CA ILE A 33 -9.44 15.45 -2.01
C ILE A 33 -10.63 15.85 -1.13
N PRO A 34 -10.77 17.12 -0.74
CA PRO A 34 -11.88 17.61 0.08
C PRO A 34 -13.22 17.31 -0.56
N ASP A 35 -14.25 16.98 0.23
CA ASP A 35 -15.51 16.41 -0.27
C ASP A 35 -16.26 17.31 -1.27
N GLY A 36 -16.13 18.64 -1.17
CA GLY A 36 -16.73 19.60 -2.11
C GLY A 36 -15.99 19.83 -3.44
N LYS A 37 -14.85 19.16 -3.69
CA LYS A 37 -14.11 19.31 -4.96
C LYS A 37 -14.36 18.14 -5.90
N ASP A 38 -14.49 18.37 -7.20
CA ASP A 38 -14.52 17.26 -8.15
C ASP A 38 -13.12 16.60 -8.23
N PRO A 39 -12.98 15.29 -7.92
CA PRO A 39 -11.71 14.59 -8.07
C PRO A 39 -11.11 14.65 -9.48
N GLN A 40 -11.94 14.66 -10.53
CA GLN A 40 -11.43 14.66 -11.90
C GLN A 40 -10.77 16.00 -12.26
N GLN A 41 -11.36 17.12 -11.82
CA GLN A 41 -10.73 18.44 -11.96
C GLN A 41 -9.40 18.54 -11.20
N VAL A 42 -9.34 17.98 -9.97
CA VAL A 42 -8.09 17.94 -9.21
C VAL A 42 -7.03 17.09 -9.93
N ASP A 43 -7.42 15.94 -10.49
CA ASP A 43 -6.52 15.09 -11.29
C ASP A 43 -5.94 15.85 -12.49
N ALA A 44 -6.80 16.57 -13.23
CA ALA A 44 -6.40 17.37 -14.39
C ALA A 44 -5.44 18.48 -13.99
N LYS A 45 -5.76 19.21 -12.91
CA LYS A 45 -4.91 20.26 -12.35
C LYS A 45 -3.53 19.74 -11.95
N LEU A 46 -3.46 18.64 -11.20
CA LEU A 46 -2.19 18.04 -10.77
C LEU A 46 -1.40 17.48 -11.95
N ARG A 47 -2.08 16.92 -12.95
CA ARG A 47 -1.44 16.41 -14.17
C ARG A 47 -0.77 17.52 -14.98
N ALA A 48 -1.44 18.65 -15.15
CA ALA A 48 -0.90 19.82 -15.82
C ALA A 48 0.23 20.46 -15.00
N LYS A 49 0.01 20.68 -13.71
CA LYS A 49 0.97 21.36 -12.82
C LYS A 49 2.32 20.66 -12.75
N TYR A 50 2.33 19.32 -12.66
CA TYR A 50 3.54 18.53 -12.42
C TYR A 50 3.99 17.68 -13.62
N ASP A 51 3.49 17.96 -14.83
CA ASP A 51 3.86 17.26 -16.06
C ASP A 51 3.73 15.73 -15.94
N LEU A 52 2.60 15.24 -15.41
CA LEU A 52 2.45 13.82 -15.05
C LEU A 52 2.09 12.92 -16.25
N GLY A 53 1.88 13.51 -17.43
CA GLY A 53 1.47 12.82 -18.67
C GLY A 53 2.60 12.09 -19.40
N LEU A 54 3.79 11.95 -18.80
CA LEU A 54 4.95 11.43 -19.50
C LEU A 54 4.88 9.92 -19.79
N SER A 55 5.27 9.58 -21.02
CA SER A 55 5.45 8.20 -21.48
C SER A 55 6.53 7.48 -20.68
N ARG A 56 6.57 6.14 -20.80
CA ARG A 56 7.63 5.32 -20.18
C ARG A 56 9.02 5.77 -20.62
N TRP A 57 9.18 6.06 -21.91
CA TRP A 57 10.45 6.47 -22.52
C TRP A 57 10.89 7.86 -22.08
N GLN A 58 9.96 8.82 -22.03
CA GLN A 58 10.23 10.17 -21.52
C GLN A 58 10.69 10.12 -20.06
N ARG A 59 10.04 9.30 -19.22
CA ARG A 59 10.47 9.10 -17.82
C ARG A 59 11.85 8.46 -17.72
N ALA A 60 12.15 7.46 -18.55
CA ALA A 60 13.48 6.85 -18.58
C ALA A 60 14.57 7.87 -18.96
N ARG A 61 14.32 8.71 -19.96
CA ARG A 61 15.22 9.79 -20.39
C ARG A 61 15.44 10.82 -19.28
N ARG A 62 14.36 11.29 -18.62
CA ARG A 62 14.45 12.20 -17.48
C ARG A 62 15.36 11.65 -16.38
N LYS A 63 15.17 10.39 -15.99
CA LYS A 63 16.01 9.75 -14.96
C LYS A 63 17.49 9.74 -15.32
N ARG A 64 17.85 9.49 -16.58
CA ARG A 64 19.25 9.53 -17.03
C ARG A 64 19.83 10.94 -16.98
N ALA A 65 19.02 11.95 -17.29
CA ALA A 65 19.40 13.36 -17.22
C ALA A 65 19.39 13.94 -15.79
N GLY A 66 19.26 13.11 -14.73
CA GLY A 66 19.21 13.57 -13.34
C GLY A 66 17.90 14.27 -12.94
N ASN A 67 16.87 14.22 -13.79
CA ASN A 67 15.56 14.80 -13.52
C ASN A 67 14.63 13.76 -12.88
N ALA A 68 13.88 14.19 -11.86
CA ALA A 68 12.95 13.30 -11.19
C ALA A 68 11.71 13.03 -12.05
N SER A 69 11.17 11.82 -11.91
CA SER A 69 9.86 11.44 -12.46
C SER A 69 8.85 11.40 -11.32
N VAL A 70 7.73 12.09 -11.49
CA VAL A 70 6.60 12.07 -10.54
C VAL A 70 5.47 11.20 -11.08
N ARG A 71 4.80 10.48 -10.19
CA ARG A 71 3.63 9.65 -10.47
C ARG A 71 2.52 10.00 -9.51
N TYR A 72 1.30 10.05 -10.02
CA TYR A 72 0.09 10.27 -9.26
C TYR A 72 -0.79 9.04 -9.34
N LEU A 73 -1.28 8.57 -8.20
CA LEU A 73 -2.25 7.50 -8.08
C LEU A 73 -3.41 7.97 -7.21
N ARG A 74 -4.65 7.70 -7.62
CA ARG A 74 -5.87 8.02 -6.86
C ARG A 74 -6.78 6.82 -6.74
N HIS A 75 -7.33 6.62 -5.55
CA HIS A 75 -8.41 5.69 -5.26
C HIS A 75 -9.52 6.43 -4.51
N GLY A 76 -10.69 6.57 -5.15
CA GLY A 76 -11.74 7.44 -4.63
C GLY A 76 -11.23 8.87 -4.47
N ARG A 77 -11.22 9.37 -3.24
CA ARG A 77 -10.69 10.71 -2.87
C ARG A 77 -9.28 10.68 -2.28
N LEU A 78 -8.75 9.50 -1.97
CA LEU A 78 -7.39 9.33 -1.47
C LEU A 78 -6.42 9.34 -2.65
N PHE A 79 -5.34 10.12 -2.55
CA PHE A 79 -4.30 10.12 -3.57
C PHE A 79 -2.90 10.00 -2.95
N VAL A 80 -1.99 9.49 -3.77
CA VAL A 80 -0.56 9.40 -3.45
C VAL A 80 0.22 9.92 -4.64
N MET A 81 1.11 10.88 -4.37
CA MET A 81 2.13 11.32 -5.30
C MET A 81 3.45 10.66 -4.91
N LEU A 82 4.18 10.13 -5.88
CA LEU A 82 5.45 9.49 -5.67
C LEU A 82 6.48 10.02 -6.66
N ALA A 83 7.71 10.24 -6.20
CA ALA A 83 8.79 10.71 -7.04
C ALA A 83 10.05 9.85 -6.92
N THR A 84 10.79 9.77 -8.01
CA THR A 84 12.19 9.35 -7.97
C THR A 84 13.08 10.49 -7.50
N GLU A 85 14.33 10.17 -7.19
CA GLU A 85 15.37 11.18 -6.98
C GLU A 85 15.65 11.95 -8.28
N GLY A 86 16.06 13.21 -8.12
CA GLY A 86 16.36 14.14 -9.20
C GLY A 86 15.67 15.50 -9.03
N LYS A 87 15.93 16.42 -9.96
CA LYS A 87 15.34 17.77 -9.96
C LYS A 87 13.91 17.74 -10.50
N HIS A 88 12.97 18.39 -9.81
CA HIS A 88 11.59 18.59 -10.26
C HIS A 88 10.88 19.63 -9.36
N ARG A 89 10.07 20.53 -9.95
CA ARG A 89 9.31 21.56 -9.22
C ARG A 89 8.47 21.03 -8.04
N TRP A 90 8.03 19.78 -8.14
CA TRP A 90 7.30 19.08 -7.08
C TRP A 90 8.06 19.03 -5.75
N PHE A 91 9.40 18.91 -5.77
CA PHE A 91 10.21 18.92 -4.57
C PHE A 91 10.30 20.28 -3.89
N GLU A 92 10.12 21.36 -4.64
CA GLU A 92 10.14 22.72 -4.13
C GLU A 92 8.78 23.08 -3.55
N GLU A 93 7.71 22.84 -4.30
CA GLU A 93 6.36 23.24 -3.93
C GLU A 93 5.74 22.38 -2.82
N GLU A 94 6.00 21.07 -2.79
CA GLU A 94 5.44 20.16 -1.79
C GLU A 94 6.42 19.85 -0.66
N ARG A 95 7.54 20.59 -0.56
CA ARG A 95 8.71 20.29 0.28
C ARG A 95 8.35 19.91 1.71
N SER A 96 7.42 20.64 2.33
CA SER A 96 7.01 20.43 3.72
C SER A 96 6.26 19.11 3.96
N GLN A 97 5.64 18.55 2.92
CA GLN A 97 4.82 17.34 3.01
C GLN A 97 5.55 16.10 2.50
N ILE A 98 6.66 16.26 1.79
CA ILE A 98 7.41 15.15 1.22
C ILE A 98 8.03 14.30 2.32
N ARG A 99 7.83 12.99 2.19
CA ARG A 99 8.42 11.98 3.05
C ARG A 99 9.22 10.98 2.23
N ASP A 100 10.22 10.39 2.86
CA ASP A 100 11.04 9.33 2.28
C ASP A 100 10.62 7.96 2.83
N ALA A 101 10.15 7.06 1.96
CA ALA A 101 9.69 5.71 2.31
C ALA A 101 10.79 4.81 2.92
N ARG A 102 12.06 5.20 2.82
CA ARG A 102 13.19 4.55 3.50
C ARG A 102 13.26 4.87 4.98
N ARG A 103 12.77 6.06 5.38
CA ARG A 103 12.80 6.56 6.76
C ARG A 103 11.43 6.50 7.42
N VAL A 104 10.41 6.96 6.70
CA VAL A 104 9.02 7.04 7.18
C VAL A 104 8.13 6.19 6.26
N PRO A 105 7.60 5.05 6.74
CA PRO A 105 6.74 4.19 5.94
C PRO A 105 5.51 4.93 5.39
N LEU A 106 5.18 4.68 4.13
CA LEU A 106 3.96 5.15 3.49
C LEU A 106 2.75 4.45 4.13
N LYS A 107 1.91 5.22 4.81
CA LYS A 107 0.66 4.74 5.41
C LYS A 107 -0.50 5.01 4.46
N VAL A 108 -1.09 3.96 3.91
CA VAL A 108 -2.16 4.08 2.91
C VAL A 108 -3.07 2.86 2.96
N ALA A 109 -4.38 3.07 2.84
CA ALA A 109 -5.37 1.98 2.77
C ALA A 109 -5.30 0.93 3.92
N GLY A 110 -4.91 1.33 5.15
CA GLY A 110 -4.71 0.42 6.28
C GLY A 110 -3.37 -0.31 6.29
N TYR A 111 -2.55 -0.13 5.26
CA TYR A 111 -1.19 -0.67 5.16
C TYR A 111 -0.14 0.35 5.57
N SER A 112 1.04 -0.18 5.89
CA SER A 112 2.31 0.50 6.05
C SER A 112 3.31 -0.11 5.07
N ILE A 113 3.77 0.68 4.11
CA ILE A 113 4.69 0.26 3.04
C ILE A 113 6.03 0.96 3.24
N SER A 114 7.10 0.21 3.47
CA SER A 114 8.45 0.76 3.71
C SER A 114 9.49 0.17 2.78
N LEU A 115 10.55 0.93 2.52
CA LEU A 115 11.76 0.49 1.84
C LEU A 115 12.83 0.14 2.87
N CYS A 116 13.09 -1.14 3.09
CA CYS A 116 14.09 -1.60 4.06
C CYS A 116 15.42 -1.88 3.37
N GLY A 117 16.56 -1.42 3.91
CA GLY A 117 17.92 -1.65 3.39
C GLY A 117 18.43 -3.10 3.51
N LYS A 118 17.58 -4.09 3.23
CA LYS A 118 17.88 -5.54 3.25
C LYS A 118 17.76 -6.14 1.85
N GLY A 119 18.08 -5.36 0.82
CA GLY A 119 18.14 -5.83 -0.56
C GLY A 119 19.43 -6.59 -0.86
N THR A 120 19.52 -7.15 -2.07
CA THR A 120 20.61 -8.07 -2.47
C THR A 120 21.70 -7.38 -3.30
N GLY A 121 21.61 -6.08 -3.56
CA GLY A 121 22.55 -5.37 -4.43
C GLY A 121 22.74 -3.90 -4.09
N LYS A 122 23.32 -3.13 -5.01
CA LYS A 122 23.56 -1.68 -4.86
C LYS A 122 22.40 -0.84 -5.42
N GLY A 123 22.33 0.43 -5.00
CA GLY A 123 21.32 1.38 -5.50
C GLY A 123 19.88 0.97 -5.18
N ARG A 124 18.99 0.94 -6.19
CA ARG A 124 17.58 0.54 -5.99
C ARG A 124 17.42 -0.88 -5.45
N SER A 125 18.32 -1.79 -5.82
CA SER A 125 18.31 -3.19 -5.40
C SER A 125 18.81 -3.39 -3.97
N ALA A 126 19.33 -2.34 -3.33
CA ALA A 126 19.70 -2.35 -1.91
C ALA A 126 18.46 -2.33 -0.99
N TYR A 127 17.29 -1.99 -1.52
CA TYR A 127 16.07 -1.86 -0.75
C TYR A 127 15.05 -2.93 -1.11
N ARG A 128 14.50 -3.58 -0.09
CA ARG A 128 13.36 -4.50 -0.20
C ARG A 128 12.09 -3.80 0.23
N VAL A 129 11.04 -3.95 -0.57
CA VAL A 129 9.71 -3.47 -0.22
C VAL A 129 9.11 -4.36 0.86
N ARG A 130 8.71 -3.76 1.98
CA ARG A 130 7.96 -4.43 3.05
C ARG A 130 6.57 -3.81 3.14
N VAL A 131 5.56 -4.65 2.96
CA VAL A 131 4.14 -4.29 3.16
C VAL A 131 3.65 -5.00 4.42
N ALA A 132 3.12 -4.22 5.35
CA ALA A 132 2.56 -4.66 6.62
C ALA A 132 1.25 -3.91 6.89
N LEU A 133 0.46 -4.38 7.85
CA LEU A 133 -0.65 -3.60 8.40
C LEU A 133 -0.10 -2.40 9.17
N ARG A 134 -0.80 -1.28 9.08
CA ARG A 134 -0.54 -0.11 9.95
C ARG A 134 -0.69 -0.54 11.42
N ARG A 135 0.09 0.07 12.32
CA ARG A 135 0.06 -0.24 13.76
C ARG A 135 -1.34 -0.17 14.36
N SER A 136 -2.12 0.88 14.07
CA SER A 136 -3.50 1.01 14.53
C SER A 136 -4.35 -0.15 14.01
N THR A 137 -4.38 -0.35 12.69
CA THR A 137 -5.11 -1.45 12.05
C THR A 137 -4.75 -2.83 12.60
N TYR A 138 -3.47 -3.09 12.88
CA TYR A 138 -3.04 -4.32 13.53
C TYR A 138 -3.58 -4.46 14.95
N ASN A 139 -3.51 -3.38 15.74
CA ASN A 139 -4.01 -3.38 17.11
C ASN A 139 -5.53 -3.55 17.17
N ASP A 140 -6.27 -2.87 16.29
CA ASP A 140 -7.73 -2.95 16.20
C ASP A 140 -8.15 -4.39 15.85
N LEU A 141 -7.52 -4.99 14.84
CA LEU A 141 -7.77 -6.39 14.48
C LEU A 141 -7.39 -7.35 15.63
N LYS A 142 -6.26 -7.11 16.30
CA LYS A 142 -5.84 -7.95 17.41
C LYS A 142 -6.84 -7.89 18.57
N ALA A 143 -7.33 -6.70 18.91
CA ALA A 143 -8.33 -6.51 19.95
C ALA A 143 -9.63 -7.24 19.60
N TYR A 144 -10.13 -7.02 18.38
CA TYR A 144 -11.33 -7.68 17.86
C TYR A 144 -11.26 -9.21 17.95
N PHE A 145 -10.18 -9.82 17.44
CA PHE A 145 -10.05 -11.28 17.48
C PHE A 145 -9.83 -11.84 18.90
N LEU A 146 -9.22 -11.06 19.81
CA LEU A 146 -9.07 -11.46 21.21
C LEU A 146 -10.41 -11.42 21.94
N GLU A 147 -11.26 -10.45 21.65
CA GLU A 147 -12.63 -10.39 22.16
C GLU A 147 -13.42 -11.63 21.71
N LEU A 148 -13.38 -11.98 20.42
CA LEU A 148 -14.06 -13.16 19.90
C LEU A 148 -13.48 -14.49 20.38
N ALA A 149 -12.27 -14.50 20.95
CA ALA A 149 -11.51 -15.71 21.23
C ALA A 149 -12.29 -16.74 22.05
N LYS A 150 -13.11 -16.30 23.02
CA LYS A 150 -13.87 -17.18 23.94
C LYS A 150 -15.37 -17.26 23.61
N HIS A 151 -15.84 -16.51 22.60
CA HIS A 151 -17.26 -16.35 22.30
C HIS A 151 -17.68 -16.92 20.94
N ARG A 152 -16.73 -17.46 20.16
CA ARG A 152 -16.97 -17.96 18.80
C ARG A 152 -16.30 -19.31 18.57
N SER A 153 -16.91 -20.10 17.69
CA SER A 153 -16.36 -21.37 17.20
C SER A 153 -15.11 -21.13 16.34
N VAL A 154 -14.34 -22.20 16.11
CA VAL A 154 -13.18 -22.14 15.21
C VAL A 154 -13.61 -21.78 13.79
N ASP A 155 -14.74 -22.30 13.31
CA ASP A 155 -15.24 -22.03 11.97
C ASP A 155 -15.63 -20.56 11.75
N ASN A 156 -16.29 -19.94 12.74
CA ASN A 156 -16.61 -18.52 12.68
C ASN A 156 -15.33 -17.67 12.66
N LEU A 157 -14.35 -17.98 13.52
CA LEU A 157 -13.07 -17.28 13.55
C LEU A 157 -12.29 -17.46 12.25
N ARG A 158 -12.38 -18.64 11.62
CA ARG A 158 -11.81 -18.90 10.30
C ARG A 158 -12.48 -18.03 9.23
N GLN A 159 -13.80 -17.98 9.19
CA GLN A 159 -14.53 -17.16 8.22
C GLN A 159 -14.17 -15.67 8.36
N GLU A 160 -14.11 -15.17 9.60
CA GLU A 160 -13.65 -13.81 9.90
C GLU A 160 -12.23 -13.55 9.38
N LEU A 161 -11.27 -14.45 9.65
CA LEU A 161 -9.89 -14.34 9.16
C LEU A 161 -9.81 -14.32 7.63
N TRP A 162 -10.63 -15.13 6.95
CA TRP A 162 -10.68 -15.19 5.49
C TRP A 162 -11.34 -13.96 4.86
N SER A 163 -12.28 -13.33 5.57
CA SER A 163 -13.00 -12.12 5.12
C SER A 163 -12.16 -10.84 5.23
N LEU A 164 -11.02 -10.89 5.91
CA LEU A 164 -10.19 -9.71 6.14
C LEU A 164 -9.83 -9.00 4.82
N PRO A 165 -10.05 -7.67 4.72
CA PRO A 165 -9.83 -6.90 3.49
C PRO A 165 -8.34 -6.56 3.28
N PHE A 166 -7.45 -7.49 3.64
CA PHE A 166 -6.01 -7.31 3.59
C PHE A 166 -5.35 -8.41 2.79
N GLU A 167 -4.64 -8.01 1.74
CA GLU A 167 -3.83 -8.90 0.94
C GLU A 167 -2.62 -9.42 1.72
N PRO A 168 -2.34 -10.74 1.66
CA PRO A 168 -1.36 -11.41 2.51
C PRO A 168 0.08 -11.19 2.03
N TYR A 169 0.54 -9.94 2.07
CA TYR A 169 1.96 -9.62 1.94
C TYR A 169 2.77 -10.24 3.09
N SER A 170 4.08 -10.42 2.90
CA SER A 170 4.93 -11.10 3.89
C SER A 170 4.93 -10.45 5.29
N GLY A 171 4.72 -9.14 5.40
CA GLY A 171 4.55 -8.47 6.69
C GLY A 171 3.16 -8.71 7.28
N VAL A 172 2.12 -8.59 6.46
CA VAL A 172 0.71 -8.84 6.83
C VAL A 172 0.52 -10.26 7.33
N ARG A 173 1.01 -11.27 6.61
CA ARG A 173 0.94 -12.69 7.02
C ARG A 173 1.55 -12.93 8.40
N ARG A 174 2.74 -12.37 8.65
CA ARG A 174 3.40 -12.48 9.96
C ARG A 174 2.59 -11.83 11.08
N GLN A 175 1.95 -10.70 10.80
CA GLN A 175 1.06 -10.04 11.75
C GLN A 175 -0.19 -10.86 12.03
N ILE A 176 -0.85 -11.40 11.01
CA ILE A 176 -2.03 -12.27 11.17
C ILE A 176 -1.67 -13.53 11.96
N VAL A 177 -0.55 -14.19 11.65
CA VAL A 177 -0.03 -15.31 12.46
C VAL A 177 0.17 -14.90 13.92
N GLY A 178 0.69 -13.68 14.16
CA GLY A 178 0.81 -13.12 15.51
C GLY A 178 -0.53 -12.95 16.24
N ILE A 179 -1.58 -12.52 15.52
CA ILE A 179 -2.94 -12.43 16.06
C ILE A 179 -3.45 -13.83 16.42
N VAL A 180 -3.39 -14.79 15.48
CA VAL A 180 -3.85 -16.17 15.71
C VAL A 180 -3.11 -16.83 16.88
N ARG A 181 -1.81 -16.57 17.03
CA ARG A 181 -1.04 -17.05 18.20
C ARG A 181 -1.53 -16.45 19.52
N ALA A 182 -1.90 -15.17 19.54
CA ALA A 182 -2.45 -14.52 20.73
C ALA A 182 -3.83 -15.10 21.08
N VAL A 183 -4.70 -15.26 20.08
CA VAL A 183 -6.03 -15.86 20.23
C VAL A 183 -5.94 -17.30 20.72
N ASN A 184 -5.08 -18.13 20.12
CA ASN A 184 -4.89 -19.52 20.52
C ASN A 184 -4.36 -19.67 21.94
N ARG A 185 -3.60 -18.68 22.45
CA ARG A 185 -3.16 -18.66 23.85
C ARG A 185 -4.34 -18.48 24.80
N GLU A 186 -5.23 -17.54 24.51
CA GLU A 186 -6.44 -17.31 25.30
C GLU A 186 -7.43 -18.46 25.20
N ARG A 187 -7.59 -19.04 24.00
CA ARG A 187 -8.43 -20.23 23.78
C ARG A 187 -7.92 -21.43 24.57
N LYS A 188 -6.62 -21.71 24.51
CA LYS A 188 -6.00 -22.79 25.29
C LYS A 188 -6.22 -22.60 26.80
N ARG A 189 -6.05 -21.38 27.31
CA ARG A 189 -6.27 -21.06 28.74
C ARG A 189 -7.71 -21.30 29.19
N ALA A 190 -8.67 -21.09 28.30
CA ALA A 190 -10.10 -21.28 28.56
C ALA A 190 -10.63 -22.65 28.12
N GLY A 191 -9.76 -23.60 27.74
CA GLY A 191 -10.17 -24.95 27.32
C GLY A 191 -10.82 -25.04 25.92
N PHE A 192 -10.78 -23.98 25.12
CA PHE A 192 -11.32 -23.99 23.76
C PHE A 192 -10.33 -24.55 22.74
N GLU A 193 -10.88 -25.17 21.68
CA GLU A 193 -10.12 -25.67 20.53
C GLU A 193 -9.31 -24.55 19.85
N ARG A 194 -8.07 -24.83 19.44
CA ARG A 194 -7.20 -23.83 18.79
C ARG A 194 -7.54 -23.66 17.32
N ILE A 195 -7.43 -22.42 16.82
CA ILE A 195 -7.55 -22.12 15.39
C ILE A 195 -6.33 -22.70 14.66
N PRO A 196 -6.51 -23.55 13.63
CA PRO A 196 -5.41 -24.06 12.84
C PRO A 196 -4.82 -22.97 11.93
N TYR A 197 -3.53 -23.06 11.59
CA TYR A 197 -2.90 -22.08 10.70
C TYR A 197 -3.44 -22.12 9.26
N SER A 198 -4.08 -23.22 8.84
CA SER A 198 -4.82 -23.30 7.58
C SER A 198 -5.98 -22.31 7.48
N ALA A 199 -6.44 -21.76 8.61
CA ALA A 199 -7.42 -20.66 8.64
C ALA A 199 -6.86 -19.33 8.12
N ILE A 200 -5.55 -19.21 7.88
CA ILE A 200 -4.92 -17.98 7.40
C ILE A 200 -4.75 -18.03 5.89
N ARG A 201 -5.16 -16.96 5.21
CA ARG A 201 -4.88 -16.77 3.77
C ARG A 201 -3.39 -16.46 3.56
N PHE A 202 -2.66 -17.33 2.86
CA PHE A 202 -1.23 -17.13 2.56
C PHE A 202 -0.94 -16.59 1.15
N ASN A 203 -1.91 -16.71 0.24
CA ASN A 203 -1.76 -16.37 -1.17
C ASN A 203 -2.50 -15.06 -1.50
N ARG A 204 -1.76 -14.14 -2.13
CA ARG A 204 -2.30 -12.86 -2.58
C ARG A 204 -3.11 -13.04 -3.86
N ARG A 205 -4.24 -12.35 -3.96
CA ARG A 205 -4.95 -12.18 -5.23
C ARG A 205 -4.30 -11.06 -6.04
N ILE A 206 -3.79 -11.36 -7.23
CA ILE A 206 -3.28 -10.33 -8.13
C ILE A 206 -4.47 -9.66 -8.81
N VAL A 207 -4.59 -8.34 -8.64
CA VAL A 207 -5.70 -7.56 -9.21
C VAL A 207 -5.27 -6.79 -10.45
N LYS A 208 -6.21 -6.52 -11.36
CA LYS A 208 -6.00 -5.59 -12.49
C LYS A 208 -6.12 -4.17 -11.94
N PRO A 209 -5.02 -3.38 -11.91
CA PRO A 209 -5.00 -2.16 -11.11
C PRO A 209 -5.67 -0.95 -11.78
N PHE A 210 -5.84 -0.98 -13.10
CA PHE A 210 -6.43 0.10 -13.90
C PHE A 210 -7.51 -0.49 -14.81
N GLU A 211 -8.57 0.28 -15.05
CA GLU A 211 -9.59 -0.08 -16.03
C GLU A 211 -9.05 0.10 -17.45
N MET A 212 -9.39 -0.84 -18.34
CA MET A 212 -9.30 -0.60 -19.77
C MET A 212 -10.56 0.17 -20.17
N LYS A 213 -10.42 1.41 -20.67
CA LYS A 213 -11.52 1.97 -21.47
C LYS A 213 -11.69 1.02 -22.66
N LYS A 214 -12.88 0.43 -22.83
CA LYS A 214 -13.26 -0.10 -24.15
C LYS A 214 -13.13 1.09 -25.12
N ALA A 215 -12.45 0.88 -26.25
CA ALA A 215 -12.58 1.81 -27.35
C ALA A 215 -14.07 1.84 -27.71
N ALA A 216 -14.66 3.03 -27.62
CA ALA A 216 -15.95 3.30 -28.25
C ALA A 216 -15.68 3.47 -29.75
#